data_AF-A0A6M1TP97-F1
#
_entry.id   AF-A0A6M1TP97-F1
#
_cell.length_a   1.000
_cell.length_b   1.000
_cell.length_c   1.000
_cell.angle_alpha   90.00
_cell.angle_beta   90.00
_cell.angle_gamma   90.00
#
_symmetry.space_group_name_H-M   'P 1'
#
loop_
_entity.id
_entity.type
_entity.pdbx_description
1 polymer ?
#
loop_
_entity_poly.entity_id
_entity_poly.type
_entity_poly.pdbx_seq_one_letter_code
_entity_poly.pdbx_strand_id
1 'polypeptide(L)'
;MQTGGQERGLPPAKAGQALAPGRRAARPARKEAAADAPDAITIALGFDSAAPDCVAVDAPARIDAALLASTRAQKVICPLFAEDYDALVVAGHLRSLGFDGTLVVLAPDLPNPRMVEREIRNQAGGLRVSVVVKP
;
A
#
# COMPACT_ATOMS: atom_id res chain seq x y z
N MET A 1 52.23 52.52 5.17
CA MET A 1 53.07 51.73 4.24
C MET A 1 53.13 50.31 4.80
N GLN A 2 52.17 49.47 4.42
CA GLN A 2 52.39 48.29 3.56
C GLN A 2 53.19 47.17 4.24
N THR A 3 52.48 46.13 4.70
CA THR A 3 53.02 44.76 4.72
C THR A 3 52.20 43.93 3.74
N GLY A 4 52.73 43.77 2.52
CA GLY A 4 52.43 42.61 1.68
C GLY A 4 52.92 41.36 2.41
N GLY A 5 52.31 40.18 2.27
CA GLY A 5 51.97 39.53 1.02
C GLY A 5 52.74 38.22 1.02
N GLN A 6 52.12 37.15 1.49
CA GLN A 6 52.63 35.79 1.29
C GLN A 6 51.65 35.04 0.40
N GLU A 7 52.12 34.74 -0.81
CA GLU A 7 51.45 33.94 -1.81
C GLU A 7 51.79 32.45 -1.62
N ARG A 8 50.75 31.61 -1.78
CA ARG A 8 50.63 30.39 -2.64
C ARG A 8 51.89 29.51 -2.80
N GLY A 9 51.84 28.17 -2.74
CA GLY A 9 50.74 27.22 -2.85
C GLY A 9 51.25 25.75 -2.94
N LEU A 10 50.29 24.83 -2.80
CA LEU A 10 50.19 23.35 -2.90
C LEU A 10 51.15 22.56 -3.87
N PRO A 11 51.26 21.19 -3.82
CA PRO A 11 50.15 20.22 -3.72
C PRO A 11 50.47 18.88 -2.97
N PRO A 12 49.83 17.71 -3.20
CA PRO A 12 48.88 17.11 -2.25
C PRO A 12 49.26 15.69 -1.77
N ALA A 13 48.75 15.26 -0.61
CA ALA A 13 48.81 13.84 -0.21
C ALA A 13 47.44 13.32 0.27
N LYS A 14 46.73 12.73 -0.69
CA LYS A 14 45.83 11.56 -0.60
C LYS A 14 44.91 11.49 0.62
N ALA A 15 43.69 12.01 0.46
CA ALA A 15 42.52 11.58 1.22
C ALA A 15 42.08 10.18 0.75
N GLY A 16 42.47 9.14 1.48
CA GLY A 16 41.86 7.83 1.43
C GLY A 16 40.98 7.63 2.67
N GLN A 17 39.77 8.19 2.68
CA GLN A 17 38.75 7.79 3.65
C GLN A 17 37.87 6.73 3.02
N ALA A 18 38.17 5.48 3.36
CA ALA A 18 37.32 4.35 3.09
C ALA A 18 35.99 4.51 3.86
N LEU A 19 34.90 4.42 3.11
CA LEU A 19 33.53 4.30 3.60
C LEU A 19 33.43 3.22 4.67
N ALA A 20 33.01 3.60 5.87
CA ALA A 20 32.52 2.66 6.86
C ALA A 20 31.21 2.03 6.36
N PRO A 21 31.03 0.69 6.44
CA PRO A 21 29.78 0.06 6.07
C PRO A 21 28.69 0.41 7.09
N GLY A 22 27.69 1.16 6.62
CA GLY A 22 26.49 1.46 7.37
C GLY A 22 25.83 0.17 7.87
N ARG A 23 25.69 0.06 9.20
CA ARG A 23 24.90 -0.97 9.85
C ARG A 23 23.45 -0.81 9.38
N ARG A 24 23.05 -1.55 8.34
CA ARG A 24 21.64 -1.83 8.06
C ARG A 24 21.12 -2.61 9.27
N ALA A 25 20.45 -1.91 10.17
CA ALA A 25 19.60 -2.56 11.15
C ALA A 25 18.58 -3.38 10.36
N ALA A 26 18.73 -4.71 10.42
CA ALA A 26 17.77 -5.64 9.86
C ALA A 26 16.42 -5.35 10.51
N ARG A 27 15.53 -4.73 9.74
CA ARG A 27 14.13 -4.56 10.11
C ARG A 27 13.60 -5.98 10.34
N PRO A 28 13.17 -6.35 11.56
CA PRO A 28 12.66 -7.69 11.78
C PRO A 28 11.47 -7.89 10.86
N ALA A 29 11.54 -8.94 10.03
CA ALA A 29 10.44 -9.40 9.21
C ALA A 29 9.25 -9.60 10.16
N ARG A 30 8.28 -8.68 10.10
CA ARG A 30 7.03 -8.79 10.84
C ARG A 30 6.29 -9.95 10.22
N LYS A 31 6.57 -11.12 10.77
CA LYS A 31 5.94 -12.41 10.55
C LYS A 31 4.46 -12.18 10.25
N GLU A 32 4.06 -12.57 9.05
CA GLU A 32 2.67 -12.69 8.63
C GLU A 32 1.93 -13.51 9.68
N ALA A 33 1.28 -12.82 10.60
CA ALA A 33 0.29 -13.37 11.49
C ALA A 33 -1.02 -12.65 11.17
N ALA A 34 -1.46 -12.78 9.92
CA ALA A 34 -2.88 -12.85 9.63
C ALA A 34 -3.29 -14.30 9.92
N ALA A 35 -3.27 -14.66 11.20
CA ALA A 35 -4.01 -15.83 11.64
C ALA A 35 -5.47 -15.46 11.45
N ASP A 36 -6.04 -16.09 10.43
CA ASP A 36 -7.44 -16.14 10.08
C ASP A 36 -8.33 -16.04 11.33
N ALA A 37 -9.05 -14.93 11.46
CA ALA A 37 -10.17 -14.86 12.39
C ALA A 37 -11.33 -15.54 11.67
N PRO A 38 -11.80 -16.71 12.15
CA PRO A 38 -12.73 -17.56 11.39
C PRO A 38 -14.12 -16.93 11.16
N ASP A 39 -14.40 -15.76 11.75
CA ASP A 39 -15.69 -15.05 11.64
C ASP A 39 -15.61 -13.71 10.86
N ALA A 40 -14.47 -13.37 10.26
CA ALA A 40 -14.33 -12.11 9.54
C ALA A 40 -14.92 -12.20 8.12
N ILE A 41 -16.08 -11.58 7.92
CA ILE A 41 -16.74 -11.53 6.61
C ILE A 41 -15.94 -10.64 5.65
N THR A 42 -15.76 -11.09 4.41
CA THR A 42 -15.16 -10.30 3.34
C THR A 42 -16.24 -9.51 2.61
N ILE A 43 -15.97 -8.24 2.28
CA ILE A 43 -16.85 -7.46 1.39
C ILE A 43 -16.31 -7.58 -0.04
N ALA A 44 -17.14 -8.08 -0.96
CA ALA A 44 -16.82 -8.16 -2.38
C ALA A 44 -17.62 -7.10 -3.15
N LEU A 45 -16.92 -6.11 -3.67
CA LEU A 45 -17.49 -5.00 -4.43
C LEU A 45 -17.42 -5.30 -5.92
N GLY A 46 -18.59 -5.31 -6.59
CA GLY A 46 -18.70 -5.58 -8.02
C GLY A 46 -18.53 -7.04 -8.43
N PHE A 47 -18.65 -7.97 -7.47
CA PHE A 47 -18.59 -9.40 -7.73
C PHE A 47 -19.77 -10.12 -7.11
N ASP A 48 -20.32 -11.07 -7.86
CA ASP A 48 -21.17 -12.09 -7.28
C ASP A 48 -20.31 -13.06 -6.47
N SER A 49 -20.72 -13.34 -5.23
CA SER A 49 -20.07 -14.32 -4.38
C SER A 49 -21.13 -15.20 -3.71
N ALA A 50 -20.99 -16.50 -3.88
CA ALA A 50 -21.76 -17.51 -3.16
C ALA A 50 -21.01 -18.02 -1.92
N ALA A 51 -19.85 -17.44 -1.59
CA ALA A 51 -19.09 -17.84 -0.42
C ALA A 51 -19.83 -17.42 0.86
N PRO A 52 -19.96 -18.31 1.87
CA PRO A 52 -20.75 -18.05 3.07
C PRO A 52 -20.22 -16.85 3.88
N ASP A 53 -18.91 -16.60 3.85
CA ASP A 53 -18.25 -15.52 4.60
C ASP A 53 -17.99 -14.28 3.73
N CYS A 54 -18.89 -14.02 2.78
CA CYS A 54 -18.75 -12.92 1.84
C CYS A 54 -20.07 -12.15 1.68
N VAL A 55 -19.99 -10.83 1.74
CA VAL A 55 -21.10 -9.93 1.41
C VAL A 55 -20.79 -9.24 0.10
N ALA A 56 -21.63 -9.47 -0.91
CA ALA A 56 -21.55 -8.77 -2.18
C ALA A 56 -22.20 -7.39 -2.06
N VAL A 57 -21.52 -6.37 -2.60
CA VAL A 57 -22.02 -5.00 -2.73
C VAL A 57 -21.80 -4.54 -4.17
N ASP A 58 -22.69 -3.72 -4.68
CA ASP A 58 -22.70 -3.26 -6.08
C ASP A 58 -21.94 -1.95 -6.28
N ALA A 59 -21.91 -1.07 -5.26
CA ALA A 59 -21.27 0.23 -5.34
C ALA A 59 -20.44 0.58 -4.09
N PRO A 60 -19.34 1.36 -4.21
CA PRO A 60 -18.54 1.79 -3.06
C PRO A 60 -19.37 2.51 -1.99
N ALA A 61 -20.36 3.30 -2.41
CA ALA A 61 -21.24 4.06 -1.53
C ALA A 61 -22.14 3.18 -0.62
N ARG A 62 -22.29 1.88 -0.92
CA ARG A 62 -22.99 0.91 -0.05
C ARG A 62 -22.12 0.39 1.08
N ILE A 63 -20.80 0.63 1.02
CA ILE A 63 -19.89 0.34 2.11
C ILE A 63 -19.91 1.54 3.04
N ASP A 64 -20.44 1.35 4.24
CA ASP A 64 -20.40 2.36 5.30
C ASP A 64 -19.77 1.77 6.58
N ALA A 65 -19.58 2.63 7.58
CA ALA A 65 -18.98 2.23 8.85
C ALA A 65 -19.81 1.16 9.59
N ALA A 66 -21.14 1.17 9.43
CA ALA A 66 -22.02 0.19 10.08
C ALA A 66 -21.89 -1.19 9.45
N LEU A 67 -21.79 -1.26 8.12
CA LEU A 67 -21.52 -2.50 7.40
C LEU A 67 -20.15 -3.06 7.78
N LEU A 68 -19.09 -2.23 7.76
CA LEU A 68 -17.74 -2.65 8.14
C LEU A 68 -17.68 -3.18 9.59
N ALA A 69 -18.36 -2.51 10.52
CA ALA A 69 -18.36 -2.89 11.93
C ALA A 69 -19.17 -4.17 12.20
N SER A 70 -20.37 -4.29 11.60
CA SER A 70 -21.25 -5.46 11.81
C SER A 70 -20.67 -6.74 11.20
N THR A 71 -19.99 -6.62 10.07
CA THR A 71 -19.29 -7.73 9.39
C THR A 71 -17.91 -8.01 9.97
N ARG A 72 -17.37 -7.10 10.80
CA ARG A 72 -15.97 -7.11 11.27
C ARG A 72 -14.99 -7.30 10.11
N ALA A 73 -15.30 -6.67 8.97
CA ALA A 73 -14.58 -6.92 7.74
C ALA A 73 -13.08 -6.66 7.90
N GLN A 74 -12.27 -7.62 7.47
CA GLN A 74 -10.80 -7.49 7.43
C GLN A 74 -10.29 -7.31 6.00
N LYS A 75 -11.14 -7.61 5.02
CA LYS A 75 -10.83 -7.54 3.60
C LYS A 75 -11.99 -6.91 2.83
N VAL A 76 -11.65 -6.02 1.92
CA VAL A 76 -12.54 -5.53 0.88
C VAL A 76 -11.91 -5.88 -0.46
N ILE A 77 -12.63 -6.58 -1.31
CA ILE A 77 -12.20 -6.96 -2.66
C ILE A 77 -12.92 -6.06 -3.67
N CYS A 78 -12.20 -5.48 -4.62
CA CYS A 78 -12.81 -4.71 -5.72
C CYS A 78 -12.04 -4.93 -7.03
N PRO A 79 -12.65 -4.73 -8.21
CA PRO A 79 -11.92 -4.70 -9.47
C PRO A 79 -11.01 -3.47 -9.53
N LEU A 80 -9.91 -3.58 -10.28
CA LEU A 80 -9.05 -2.43 -10.60
C LEU A 80 -9.84 -1.34 -11.33
N PHE A 81 -10.69 -1.76 -12.26
CA PHE A 81 -11.58 -0.91 -13.06
C PHE A 81 -12.96 -1.56 -13.11
N ALA A 82 -14.00 -0.78 -12.79
CA ALA A 82 -15.39 -1.08 -13.07
C ALA A 82 -15.99 0.02 -13.97
N GLU A 83 -17.23 -0.15 -14.39
CA GLU A 83 -17.94 0.83 -15.23
C GLU A 83 -18.05 2.21 -14.55
N ASP A 84 -18.38 2.22 -13.25
CA ASP A 84 -18.70 3.45 -12.51
C ASP A 84 -17.66 3.87 -11.46
N TYR A 85 -16.65 3.03 -11.19
CA TYR A 85 -15.63 3.30 -10.17
C TYR A 85 -14.32 2.58 -10.48
N ASP A 86 -13.25 3.01 -9.81
CA ASP A 86 -11.96 2.33 -9.84
C ASP A 86 -11.46 2.05 -8.42
N ALA A 87 -10.35 1.31 -8.33
CA ALA A 87 -9.76 0.96 -7.05
C ALA A 87 -9.27 2.17 -6.23
N LEU A 88 -8.98 3.32 -6.86
CA LEU A 88 -8.57 4.54 -6.15
C LEU A 88 -9.75 5.19 -5.46
N VAL A 89 -10.91 5.24 -6.13
CA VAL A 89 -12.18 5.69 -5.54
C VAL A 89 -12.52 4.83 -4.32
N VAL A 90 -12.41 3.50 -4.45
CA VAL A 90 -12.66 2.57 -3.33
C VAL A 90 -11.68 2.80 -2.19
N ALA A 91 -10.38 2.95 -2.49
CA ALA A 91 -9.35 3.21 -1.48
C ALA A 91 -9.60 4.52 -0.73
N GLY A 92 -9.94 5.60 -1.44
CA GLY A 92 -10.28 6.89 -0.85
C GLY A 92 -11.52 6.80 0.04
N HIS A 93 -12.54 6.06 -0.41
CA HIS A 93 -13.77 5.84 0.34
C HIS A 93 -13.51 5.07 1.65
N LEU A 94 -12.84 3.91 1.58
CA LEU A 94 -12.47 3.11 2.75
C LEU A 94 -11.59 3.89 3.74
N ARG A 95 -10.66 4.69 3.23
CA ARG A 95 -9.86 5.61 4.06
C ARG A 95 -10.75 6.62 4.79
N SER A 96 -11.73 7.21 4.11
CA SER A 96 -12.63 8.19 4.73
C SER A 96 -13.47 7.59 5.86
N LEU A 97 -13.77 6.29 5.77
CA LEU A 97 -14.45 5.50 6.79
C LEU A 97 -13.53 5.01 7.93
N GLY A 98 -12.21 5.22 7.82
CA GLY A 98 -11.24 4.75 8.81
C GLY A 98 -11.00 3.24 8.79
N PHE A 99 -11.27 2.57 7.66
CA PHE A 99 -11.04 1.14 7.51
C PHE A 99 -9.54 0.79 7.67
N ASP A 100 -9.23 -0.17 8.54
CA ASP A 100 -7.85 -0.56 8.90
C ASP A 100 -7.44 -1.94 8.37
N GLY A 101 -8.36 -2.61 7.67
CA GLY A 101 -8.14 -3.89 6.99
C GLY A 101 -7.35 -3.75 5.69
N THR A 102 -7.54 -4.73 4.80
CA THR A 102 -6.82 -4.81 3.52
C THR A 102 -7.77 -4.62 2.35
N LEU A 103 -7.45 -3.67 1.47
CA LEU A 103 -8.03 -3.57 0.14
C LEU A 103 -7.30 -4.53 -0.80
N VAL A 104 -8.02 -5.52 -1.32
CA VAL A 104 -7.56 -6.44 -2.35
C VAL A 104 -8.13 -5.99 -3.68
N VAL A 105 -7.25 -5.69 -4.64
CA VAL A 105 -7.64 -5.21 -5.95
C VAL A 105 -7.42 -6.32 -6.96
N LEU A 106 -8.49 -6.78 -7.60
CA LEU A 106 -8.42 -7.75 -8.68
C LEU A 106 -8.14 -7.01 -9.99
N ALA A 107 -6.98 -7.28 -10.57
CA ALA A 107 -6.55 -6.65 -11.81
C ALA A 107 -6.60 -7.65 -12.99
N PRO A 108 -6.84 -7.16 -14.22
CA PRO A 108 -6.53 -7.93 -15.44
C PRO A 108 -5.01 -8.17 -15.52
N ASP A 109 -4.53 -8.89 -16.54
CA ASP A 109 -3.09 -9.03 -16.74
C ASP A 109 -2.43 -7.64 -16.88
N LEU A 110 -1.37 -7.42 -16.09
CA LEU A 110 -0.69 -6.15 -15.99
C LEU A 110 0.81 -6.37 -16.26
N PRO A 111 1.44 -5.52 -17.09
CA PRO A 111 2.87 -5.63 -17.35
C PRO A 111 3.73 -5.40 -16.09
N ASN A 112 3.22 -4.64 -15.11
CA ASN A 112 3.88 -4.46 -13.82
C ASN A 112 2.85 -4.25 -12.68
N PRO A 113 2.31 -5.34 -12.10
CA PRO A 113 1.30 -5.24 -11.04
C PRO A 113 1.82 -4.52 -9.79
N ARG A 114 3.13 -4.62 -9.50
CA ARG A 114 3.76 -3.97 -8.35
C ARG A 114 3.79 -2.45 -8.48
N MET A 115 3.89 -1.92 -9.70
CA MET A 115 3.80 -0.48 -9.93
C MET A 115 2.40 0.02 -9.58
N VAL A 116 1.36 -0.67 -10.05
CA VAL A 116 -0.04 -0.33 -9.79
C VAL A 116 -0.36 -0.40 -8.30
N GLU A 117 0.06 -1.48 -7.62
CA GLU A 117 -0.11 -1.61 -6.17
C GLU A 117 0.52 -0.46 -5.40
N ARG A 118 1.74 -0.05 -5.80
CA ARG A 118 2.43 1.08 -5.16
C ARG A 118 1.67 2.38 -5.37
N GLU A 119 1.15 2.62 -6.56
CA GLU A 119 0.38 3.84 -6.85
C GLU A 119 -0.90 3.90 -6.02
N ILE A 120 -1.67 2.82 -6.00
CA ILE A 120 -2.90 2.75 -5.19
C ILE A 120 -2.57 2.96 -3.72
N ARG A 121 -1.53 2.31 -3.19
CA ARG A 121 -1.10 2.48 -1.80
C ARG A 121 -0.70 3.91 -1.47
N ASN A 122 0.01 4.59 -2.38
CA ASN A 122 0.43 5.98 -2.19
C ASN A 122 -0.77 6.91 -2.07
N GLN A 123 -1.80 6.70 -2.89
CA GLN A 123 -3.03 7.49 -2.87
C GLN A 123 -3.96 7.11 -1.70
N ALA A 124 -3.91 5.85 -1.25
CA ALA A 124 -4.78 5.33 -0.20
C ALA A 124 -4.41 5.78 1.23
N GLY A 125 -3.38 6.63 1.40
CA GLY A 125 -3.11 7.34 2.65
C GLY A 125 -2.81 6.44 3.86
N GLY A 126 -2.16 5.29 3.64
CA GLY A 126 -1.78 4.35 4.70
C GLY A 126 -2.62 3.07 4.77
N LEU A 127 -3.69 2.96 3.98
CA LEU A 127 -4.46 1.73 3.83
C LEU A 127 -3.58 0.60 3.29
N ARG A 128 -3.80 -0.63 3.79
CA ARG A 128 -3.13 -1.82 3.25
C ARG A 128 -3.75 -2.18 1.92
N VAL A 129 -2.92 -2.31 0.90
CA VAL A 129 -3.33 -2.61 -0.48
C VAL A 129 -2.54 -3.80 -0.99
N SER A 130 -3.24 -4.74 -1.63
CA SER A 130 -2.68 -5.88 -2.37
C SER A 130 -3.31 -5.95 -3.76
N VAL A 131 -2.51 -6.03 -4.82
CA VAL A 131 -3.01 -6.24 -6.19
C VAL A 131 -2.84 -7.70 -6.56
N VAL A 132 -3.93 -8.36 -6.93
CA VAL A 132 -3.96 -9.74 -7.39
C VAL A 132 -4.33 -9.75 -8.87
N VAL A 133 -3.43 -10.30 -9.68
CA VAL A 133 -3.65 -10.50 -11.12
C VAL A 133 -4.37 -11.83 -11.32
N LYS A 134 -5.46 -11.83 -12.07
CA LYS A 134 -6.07 -13.10 -12.51
C LYS A 134 -5.19 -13.68 -13.65
N PRO A 135 -4.77 -14.95 -13.56
CA PRO A 135 -4.00 -15.60 -14.62
C PRO A 135 -4.80 -15.79 -15.92
#